data_AF-A0ABD5XAA5-F1
#
_entry.id   AF-A0ABD5XAA5-F1
#
_cell.length_a   1.000
_cell.length_b   1.000
_cell.length_c   1.000
_cell.angle_alpha   90.00
_cell.angle_beta   90.00
_cell.angle_gamma   90.00
#
_symmetry.space_group_name_H-M   'P 1'
#
loop_
_entity.id
_entity.type
_entity.pdbx_description
1 polymer ?
#
loop_
_entity_poly.entity_id
_entity_poly.type
_entity_poly.pdbx_seq_one_letter_code
_entity_poly.pdbx_strand_id
1 'polypeptide(L)'
;MDDETPPERRSGVLRSKRDATKYQILVEIAERQPAVSQQEIADTIGVTSQAVSNYLQELVEEDAVNKLGRGRYKVTKEGVDWLISETDALEAFATHVSEEVIGPADIGSALASGDIAEGDRVSLTMRDGYSYATPGSAGDATGVAVTSAKAGQDVGVTDFEGVVDHELGAVTVMSVPLVQDGGSQEVDNAVVSEQAADHDRLATAGPEAVATVRDVDLSPDIQFGTAEAVREAAVKGLDVFLVVVANQLSVHTDKLRDSNIAYEVIDGASHEM
;
A
#
# COMPACT_ATOMS: atom_id res chain seq x y z
N MET A 1 0.53 27.48 0.08
CA MET A 1 -0.45 26.45 0.47
C MET A 1 -0.10 26.13 1.89
N ASP A 2 -0.88 26.73 2.78
CA ASP A 2 -0.71 26.69 4.23
C ASP A 2 -0.83 25.24 4.71
N ASP A 3 0.23 24.75 5.32
CA ASP A 3 0.27 23.50 6.07
C ASP A 3 -0.38 23.77 7.43
N GLU A 4 -1.72 23.88 7.43
CA GLU A 4 -2.50 23.84 8.66
C GLU A 4 -2.51 22.40 9.18
N THR A 5 -1.47 22.04 9.93
CA THR A 5 -1.53 20.91 10.85
C THR A 5 -2.73 21.13 11.78
N PRO A 6 -3.73 20.22 11.83
CA PRO A 6 -4.88 20.41 12.71
C PRO A 6 -4.41 20.53 14.17
N PRO A 7 -5.04 21.38 14.99
CA PRO A 7 -4.68 21.51 16.40
C PRO A 7 -4.91 20.15 17.06
N GLU A 8 -3.81 19.53 17.41
CA GLU A 8 -3.76 18.23 18.02
C GLU A 8 -4.56 18.27 19.34
N ARG A 9 -5.80 17.76 19.33
CA ARG A 9 -6.51 17.37 20.55
C ARG A 9 -5.85 16.11 21.09
N ARG A 10 -4.62 16.27 21.57
CA ARG A 10 -3.85 15.20 22.22
C ARG A 10 -4.43 15.01 23.61
N SER A 11 -5.01 13.83 23.86
CA SER A 11 -5.54 13.47 25.17
C SER A 11 -4.50 13.69 26.27
N GLY A 12 -4.86 14.44 27.31
CA GLY A 12 -4.04 14.60 28.51
C GLY A 12 -3.88 13.27 29.26
N VAL A 13 -4.90 12.41 29.20
CA VAL A 13 -4.95 11.10 29.87
C VAL A 13 -3.78 10.19 29.45
N LEU A 14 -3.39 10.15 28.18
CA LEU A 14 -2.29 9.28 27.73
C LEU A 14 -0.89 9.81 28.08
N ARG A 15 -0.78 11.08 28.45
CA ARG A 15 0.51 11.75 28.70
C ARG A 15 0.79 11.97 30.18
N SER A 16 -0.27 12.01 30.98
CA SER A 16 -0.23 12.42 32.37
C SER A 16 -0.93 11.38 33.23
N LYS A 17 -0.17 10.71 34.09
CA LYS A 17 -0.73 9.80 35.11
C LYS A 17 -1.77 10.51 35.99
N ARG A 18 -1.59 11.82 36.22
CA ARG A 18 -2.55 12.65 36.97
C ARG A 18 -3.89 12.76 36.22
N ASP A 19 -3.86 13.10 34.94
CA ASP A 19 -5.10 13.30 34.17
C ASP A 19 -5.80 11.96 33.89
N ALA A 20 -5.04 10.88 33.70
CA ALA A 20 -5.59 9.53 33.65
C ALA A 20 -6.34 9.15 34.94
N THR A 21 -5.74 9.45 36.10
CA THR A 21 -6.37 9.14 37.39
C THR A 21 -7.61 10.01 37.61
N LYS A 22 -7.57 11.29 37.23
CA LYS A 22 -8.74 12.18 37.28
C LYS A 22 -9.88 11.71 36.37
N TYR A 23 -9.56 11.29 35.15
CA TYR A 23 -10.50 10.71 34.19
C TYR A 23 -11.19 9.48 34.78
N GLN A 24 -10.42 8.54 35.30
CA GLN A 24 -10.96 7.34 35.94
C GLN A 24 -11.84 7.68 37.15
N ILE A 25 -11.44 8.64 38.00
CA ILE A 25 -12.26 9.09 39.14
C ILE A 25 -13.57 9.73 38.65
N LEU A 26 -13.53 10.56 37.61
CA LEU A 26 -14.73 11.20 37.05
C LEU A 26 -15.68 10.17 36.43
N VAL A 27 -15.17 9.15 35.73
CA VAL A 27 -15.97 8.03 35.21
C VAL A 27 -16.67 7.28 36.35
N GLU A 28 -15.92 6.91 37.39
CA GLU A 28 -16.47 6.21 38.56
C GLU A 28 -17.58 7.00 39.26
N ILE A 29 -17.44 8.33 39.34
CA ILE A 29 -18.50 9.21 39.86
C ILE A 29 -19.66 9.29 38.89
N ALA A 30 -19.42 9.46 37.59
CA ALA A 30 -20.46 9.56 36.58
C ALA A 30 -21.37 8.32 36.55
N GLU A 31 -20.79 7.13 36.70
CA GLU A 31 -21.51 5.85 36.72
C GLU A 31 -22.36 5.64 37.99
N ARG A 32 -21.91 6.16 39.14
CA ARG A 32 -22.47 5.80 40.47
C ARG A 32 -23.04 6.98 41.26
N GLN A 33 -23.00 8.18 40.69
CA GLN A 33 -23.52 9.38 41.32
C GLN A 33 -25.01 9.24 41.72
N PRO A 34 -25.43 9.85 42.83
CA PRO A 34 -24.61 10.64 43.73
C PRO A 34 -23.92 9.82 44.82
N ALA A 35 -24.07 8.49 44.88
CA ALA A 35 -23.71 7.68 46.04
C ALA A 35 -22.50 6.79 45.74
N VAL A 36 -21.31 7.36 45.90
CA VAL A 36 -20.03 6.65 45.75
C VAL A 36 -19.02 7.18 46.76
N SER A 37 -18.42 6.29 47.54
CA SER A 37 -17.40 6.64 48.52
C SER A 37 -16.00 6.69 47.90
N GLN A 38 -15.09 7.46 48.51
CA GLN A 38 -13.68 7.51 48.08
C GLN A 38 -13.00 6.15 48.14
N GLN A 39 -13.43 5.27 49.04
CA GLN A 39 -12.89 3.93 49.17
C GLN A 39 -13.32 3.04 48.00
N GLU A 40 -14.60 3.08 47.61
CA GLU A 40 -15.09 2.34 46.44
C GLU A 40 -14.39 2.77 45.14
N ILE A 41 -14.18 4.09 44.96
CA ILE A 41 -13.42 4.63 43.81
C ILE A 41 -11.97 4.12 43.85
N ALA A 42 -11.33 4.19 45.02
CA ALA A 42 -9.95 3.78 45.21
C ALA A 42 -9.75 2.29 44.90
N ASP A 43 -10.65 1.45 45.39
CA ASP A 43 -10.63 0.01 45.19
C ASP A 43 -10.83 -0.35 43.70
N THR A 44 -11.68 0.38 42.98
CA THR A 44 -11.93 0.13 41.55
C THR A 44 -10.77 0.54 40.67
N ILE A 45 -10.16 1.70 40.95
CA ILE A 45 -9.06 2.26 40.14
C ILE A 45 -7.70 1.64 40.54
N GLY A 46 -7.59 1.04 41.73
CA GLY A 46 -6.34 0.46 42.23
C GLY A 46 -5.37 1.52 42.81
N VAL A 47 -5.91 2.55 43.45
CA VAL A 47 -5.13 3.61 44.13
C VAL A 47 -5.52 3.72 45.61
N THR A 48 -4.84 4.55 46.39
CA THR A 48 -5.21 4.75 47.80
C THR A 48 -6.39 5.72 47.94
N SER A 49 -7.23 5.53 48.95
CA SER A 49 -8.32 6.47 49.26
C SER A 49 -7.82 7.89 49.55
N GLN A 50 -6.60 8.03 50.08
CA GLN A 50 -5.94 9.32 50.26
C GLN A 50 -5.62 9.99 48.91
N ALA A 51 -5.14 9.23 47.92
CA ALA A 51 -4.90 9.76 46.57
C ALA A 51 -6.20 10.20 45.91
N VAL A 52 -7.27 9.39 46.01
CA VAL A 52 -8.61 9.78 45.54
C VAL A 52 -9.09 11.05 46.23
N SER A 53 -8.87 11.19 47.54
CA SER A 53 -9.24 12.42 48.25
C SER A 53 -8.51 13.66 47.74
N ASN A 54 -7.22 13.54 47.39
CA ASN A 54 -6.46 14.67 46.84
C ASN A 54 -7.00 15.06 45.44
N TYR A 55 -7.18 14.08 44.55
CA TYR A 55 -7.74 14.35 43.22
C TYR A 55 -9.16 14.90 43.27
N LEU A 56 -10.00 14.45 44.21
CA LEU A 56 -11.33 15.01 44.40
C LEU A 56 -11.32 16.45 44.89
N GLN A 57 -10.32 16.86 45.69
CA GLN A 57 -10.18 18.27 46.07
C GLN A 57 -9.88 19.11 44.84
N GLU A 58 -8.93 18.67 44.01
CA GLU A 58 -8.58 19.34 42.75
C GLU A 58 -9.78 19.40 41.78
N LEU A 59 -10.51 18.29 41.61
CA LEU A 59 -11.69 18.24 40.74
C LEU A 59 -12.85 19.12 41.23
N VAL A 60 -12.95 19.35 42.54
CA VAL A 60 -13.92 20.31 43.10
C VAL A 60 -13.44 21.75 42.88
N GLU A 61 -12.14 22.01 43.03
CA GLU A 61 -11.53 23.32 42.76
C GLU A 61 -11.62 23.71 41.28
N GLU A 62 -11.53 22.74 40.38
CA GLU A 62 -11.66 22.89 38.91
C GLU A 62 -13.13 22.89 38.44
N ASP A 63 -14.10 22.90 39.37
CA ASP A 63 -15.55 22.85 39.09
C ASP A 63 -15.98 21.64 38.24
N ALA A 64 -15.22 20.53 38.26
CA ALA A 64 -15.54 19.29 37.56
C ALA A 64 -16.44 18.35 38.39
N VAL A 65 -16.41 18.48 39.73
CA VAL A 65 -17.21 17.66 40.66
C VAL A 65 -17.85 18.51 41.75
N ASN A 66 -19.12 18.25 42.03
CA ASN A 66 -19.85 18.76 43.19
C ASN A 66 -19.85 17.75 44.35
N LYS A 67 -19.42 18.19 45.54
CA LYS A 67 -19.50 17.38 46.78
C LYS A 67 -20.81 17.66 47.51
N LEU A 68 -21.70 16.67 47.55
CA LEU A 68 -23.04 16.78 48.15
C LEU A 68 -23.09 16.32 49.61
N GLY A 69 -22.02 15.70 50.10
CA GLY A 69 -21.92 15.18 51.47
C GLY A 69 -20.82 14.14 51.61
N ARG A 70 -20.79 13.44 52.75
CA ARG A 70 -19.84 12.35 52.96
C ARG A 70 -20.16 11.20 52.01
N GLY A 71 -19.21 10.83 51.16
CA GLY A 71 -19.38 9.76 50.16
C GLY A 71 -20.45 10.08 49.11
N ARG A 72 -20.70 11.37 48.84
CA ARG A 72 -21.65 11.77 47.81
C ARG A 72 -21.08 12.82 46.87
N TYR A 73 -20.97 12.47 45.60
CA TYR A 73 -20.34 13.27 44.56
C TYR A 73 -21.20 13.27 43.30
N LYS A 74 -21.25 14.39 42.58
CA LYS A 74 -21.95 14.52 41.31
C LYS A 74 -21.04 15.22 40.31
N VAL A 75 -20.92 14.70 39.09
CA VAL A 75 -20.16 15.39 38.04
C VAL A 75 -20.92 16.65 37.62
N THR A 76 -20.19 17.75 37.44
CA THR A 76 -20.76 19.01 36.92
C THR A 76 -20.92 18.95 35.41
N LYS A 77 -21.42 20.02 34.79
CA LYS A 77 -21.47 20.09 33.34
C LYS A 77 -20.05 20.17 32.76
N GLU A 78 -19.20 20.96 33.39
CA GLU A 78 -17.80 21.19 33.06
C GLU A 78 -17.01 19.87 33.14
N GLY A 79 -17.26 19.07 34.17
CA GLY A 79 -16.67 17.72 34.28
C GLY A 79 -17.17 16.75 33.21
N VAL A 80 -18.43 16.85 32.79
CA VAL A 80 -18.97 16.05 31.67
C VAL A 80 -18.36 16.49 30.34
N ASP A 81 -18.27 17.79 30.09
CA ASP A 81 -17.67 18.35 28.86
C ASP A 81 -16.19 17.96 28.77
N TRP A 82 -15.47 17.96 29.90
CA TRP A 82 -14.09 17.48 29.97
C TRP A 82 -13.97 15.96 29.70
N LEU A 83 -14.86 15.14 30.27
CA LEU A 83 -14.90 13.69 29.99
C LEU A 83 -15.13 13.41 28.50
N ILE A 84 -16.06 14.13 27.86
CA ILE A 84 -16.32 13.99 26.42
C ILE A 84 -15.06 14.36 25.62
N SER A 85 -14.45 15.51 25.92
CA SER A 85 -13.24 15.96 25.21
C SER A 85 -12.08 14.97 25.33
N GLU A 86 -11.85 14.39 26.50
CA GLU A 86 -10.79 13.38 26.67
C GLU A 86 -11.14 12.06 26.00
N THR A 87 -12.41 11.67 26.00
CA THR A 87 -12.88 10.45 25.31
C THR A 87 -12.73 10.57 23.80
N ASP A 88 -13.15 11.69 23.21
CA ASP A 88 -12.97 11.98 21.79
C ASP A 88 -11.48 11.95 21.40
N ALA A 89 -10.62 12.49 22.26
CA ALA A 89 -9.18 12.49 22.03
C ALA A 89 -8.56 11.07 22.13
N LEU A 90 -9.08 10.23 23.03
CA LEU A 90 -8.69 8.82 23.13
C LEU A 90 -9.15 8.02 21.90
N GLU A 91 -10.38 8.22 21.43
CA GLU A 91 -10.90 7.59 20.21
C GLU A 91 -10.08 8.00 18.99
N ALA A 92 -9.84 9.30 18.80
CA ALA A 92 -9.03 9.80 17.70
C ALA A 92 -7.61 9.21 17.71
N PHE A 93 -6.99 9.07 18.90
CA PHE A 93 -5.70 8.44 19.04
C PHE A 93 -5.73 6.96 18.68
N ALA A 94 -6.75 6.22 19.14
CA ALA A 94 -6.91 4.81 18.83
C ALA A 94 -7.07 4.59 17.31
N THR A 95 -7.89 5.41 16.65
CA THR A 95 -8.06 5.40 15.19
C THR A 95 -6.73 5.66 14.47
N HIS A 96 -5.99 6.69 14.87
CA HIS A 96 -4.68 6.98 14.27
C HIS A 96 -3.71 5.81 14.43
N VAL A 97 -3.65 5.19 15.61
CA VAL A 97 -2.80 4.01 15.80
C VAL A 97 -3.24 2.85 14.93
N SER A 98 -4.54 2.56 14.84
CA SER A 98 -5.04 1.45 14.02
C SER A 98 -4.83 1.68 12.52
N GLU A 99 -5.02 2.90 12.03
CA GLU A 99 -5.04 3.19 10.59
C GLU A 99 -3.67 3.61 10.05
N GLU A 100 -2.87 4.36 10.82
CA GLU A 100 -1.64 4.99 10.33
C GLU A 100 -0.36 4.36 10.92
N VAL A 101 -0.43 3.79 12.12
CA VAL A 101 0.75 3.20 12.79
C VAL A 101 0.82 1.69 12.61
N ILE A 102 -0.28 1.00 12.84
CA ILE A 102 -0.42 -0.44 12.60
C ILE A 102 -0.81 -0.67 11.14
N GLY A 103 -1.75 0.15 10.64
CA GLY A 103 -2.35 -0.01 9.31
C GLY A 103 -3.21 -1.28 9.21
N PRO A 104 -4.11 -1.36 8.21
CA PRO A 104 -4.54 -2.68 7.76
C PRO A 104 -3.28 -3.45 7.33
N ALA A 105 -3.22 -4.75 7.65
CA ALA A 105 -2.19 -5.61 7.05
C ALA A 105 -2.27 -5.43 5.54
N ASP A 106 -1.15 -5.13 4.87
CA ASP A 106 -1.14 -4.89 3.42
C ASP A 106 -1.92 -6.02 2.73
N ILE A 107 -3.03 -5.69 2.08
CA ILE A 107 -3.79 -6.64 1.27
C ILE A 107 -3.27 -6.48 -0.15
N GLY A 108 -2.50 -7.46 -0.60
CA GLY A 108 -2.10 -7.56 -2.00
C GLY A 108 -3.19 -8.22 -2.83
N SER A 109 -3.23 -7.91 -4.12
CA SER A 109 -4.10 -8.58 -5.08
C SER A 109 -3.31 -9.58 -5.90
N ALA A 110 -3.88 -10.76 -6.11
CA ALA A 110 -3.35 -11.80 -6.97
C ALA A 110 -4.46 -12.41 -7.84
N LEU A 111 -4.07 -13.05 -8.94
CA LEU A 111 -4.98 -13.86 -9.75
C LEU A 111 -5.04 -15.28 -9.21
N ALA A 112 -6.23 -15.80 -8.98
CA ALA A 112 -6.41 -17.15 -8.50
C ALA A 112 -6.06 -18.18 -9.59
N SER A 113 -5.13 -19.10 -9.33
CA SER A 113 -4.81 -20.22 -10.23
C SER A 113 -5.81 -21.36 -10.14
N GLY A 114 -6.63 -21.38 -9.09
CA GLY A 114 -7.65 -22.39 -8.78
C GLY A 114 -8.74 -21.79 -7.91
N ASP A 115 -9.73 -22.59 -7.51
CA ASP A 115 -10.76 -22.12 -6.58
C ASP A 115 -10.15 -21.95 -5.17
N ILE A 116 -10.36 -20.77 -4.58
CA ILE A 116 -9.84 -20.36 -3.27
C ILE A 116 -11.02 -19.87 -2.43
N ALA A 117 -11.13 -20.38 -1.21
CA ALA A 117 -12.06 -19.86 -0.21
C ALA A 117 -11.37 -18.82 0.68
N GLU A 118 -12.15 -17.88 1.21
CA GLU A 118 -11.68 -16.96 2.24
C GLU A 118 -11.15 -17.74 3.45
N GLY A 119 -9.97 -17.33 3.93
CA GLY A 119 -9.23 -17.99 5.00
C GLY A 119 -8.30 -19.11 4.54
N ASP A 120 -8.33 -19.50 3.26
CA ASP A 120 -7.40 -20.50 2.74
C ASP A 120 -5.96 -19.96 2.74
N ARG A 121 -5.00 -20.84 3.08
CA ARG A 121 -3.60 -20.58 2.79
C ARG A 121 -3.36 -20.70 1.29
N VAL A 122 -2.63 -19.74 0.74
CA VAL A 122 -2.24 -19.68 -0.66
C VAL A 122 -0.73 -19.52 -0.80
N SER A 123 -0.20 -20.06 -1.89
CA SER A 123 1.18 -19.85 -2.31
C SER A 123 1.19 -18.86 -3.47
N LEU A 124 2.15 -17.95 -3.43
CA LEU A 124 2.25 -16.82 -4.35
C LEU A 124 3.42 -17.00 -5.31
N THR A 125 3.15 -16.74 -6.59
CA THR A 125 4.14 -16.81 -7.66
C THR A 125 3.95 -15.67 -8.63
N MET A 126 5.03 -15.13 -9.19
CA MET A 126 4.93 -14.21 -10.33
C MET A 126 4.77 -15.01 -11.63
N ARG A 127 3.83 -14.58 -12.47
CA ARG A 127 3.64 -15.12 -13.82
C ARG A 127 3.02 -14.04 -14.71
N ASP A 128 3.50 -13.93 -15.95
CA ASP A 128 2.98 -12.97 -16.94
C ASP A 128 2.93 -11.51 -16.42
N GLY A 129 3.84 -11.17 -15.49
CA GLY A 129 3.91 -9.89 -14.79
C GLY A 129 2.90 -9.64 -13.68
N TYR A 130 2.10 -10.65 -13.32
CA TYR A 130 1.11 -10.58 -12.25
C TYR A 130 1.45 -11.55 -11.11
N SER A 131 1.01 -11.20 -9.90
CA SER A 131 1.00 -12.14 -8.78
C SER A 131 -0.14 -13.13 -8.98
N TYR A 132 0.14 -14.42 -8.80
CA TYR A 132 -0.84 -15.50 -8.81
C TYR A 132 -0.90 -16.17 -7.45
N ALA A 133 -2.11 -16.50 -7.01
CA ALA A 133 -2.37 -17.24 -5.79
C ALA A 133 -2.83 -18.66 -6.14
N THR A 134 -2.12 -19.66 -5.63
CA THR A 134 -2.45 -21.07 -5.79
C THR A 134 -2.85 -21.65 -4.43
N PRO A 135 -3.96 -22.42 -4.32
CA PRO A 135 -4.34 -23.04 -3.05
C PRO A 135 -3.21 -23.90 -2.44
N GLY A 136 -3.01 -23.77 -1.13
CA GLY A 136 -1.97 -24.47 -0.38
C GLY A 136 -0.75 -23.62 -0.06
N SER A 137 0.29 -24.21 0.52
CA SER A 137 1.45 -23.50 1.07
C SER A 137 2.79 -24.11 0.62
N ALA A 138 2.86 -24.57 -0.63
CA ALA A 138 3.98 -25.36 -1.13
C ALA A 138 5.15 -24.52 -1.68
N GLY A 139 4.94 -23.23 -1.98
CA GLY A 139 5.99 -22.35 -2.51
C GLY A 139 6.64 -21.47 -1.44
N ASP A 140 7.67 -20.74 -1.88
CA ASP A 140 8.55 -19.95 -1.01
C ASP A 140 7.90 -18.65 -0.48
N ALA A 141 6.86 -18.18 -1.17
CA ALA A 141 6.00 -17.11 -0.71
C ALA A 141 4.58 -17.65 -0.47
N THR A 142 4.00 -17.28 0.68
CA THR A 142 2.65 -17.67 1.07
C THR A 142 1.88 -16.52 1.69
N GLY A 143 0.57 -16.69 1.80
CA GLY A 143 -0.30 -15.78 2.51
C GLY A 143 -1.66 -16.42 2.80
N VAL A 144 -2.60 -15.62 3.27
CA VAL A 144 -3.97 -16.03 3.58
C VAL A 144 -4.95 -15.24 2.73
N ALA A 145 -5.88 -15.94 2.08
CA ALA A 145 -6.92 -15.31 1.29
C ALA A 145 -7.92 -14.56 2.19
N VAL A 146 -8.20 -13.30 1.88
CA VAL A 146 -9.23 -12.48 2.57
C VAL A 146 -10.52 -12.36 1.76
N THR A 147 -10.52 -12.88 0.53
CA THR A 147 -11.72 -13.02 -0.30
C THR A 147 -11.74 -14.41 -0.94
N SER A 148 -12.93 -14.89 -1.32
CA SER A 148 -13.06 -16.11 -2.13
C SER A 148 -12.99 -15.79 -3.61
N ALA A 149 -12.37 -16.65 -4.41
CA ALA A 149 -12.20 -16.45 -5.85
C ALA A 149 -12.24 -17.79 -6.60
N LYS A 150 -12.78 -17.78 -7.83
CA LYS A 150 -12.58 -18.88 -8.78
C LYS A 150 -11.30 -18.66 -9.58
N ALA A 151 -10.81 -19.72 -10.21
CA ALA A 151 -9.68 -19.63 -11.14
C ALA A 151 -9.86 -18.48 -12.16
N GLY A 152 -8.84 -17.62 -12.28
CA GLY A 152 -8.78 -16.44 -13.14
C GLY A 152 -9.39 -15.16 -12.57
N GLN A 153 -10.01 -15.21 -11.37
CA GLN A 153 -10.51 -14.01 -10.68
C GLN A 153 -9.46 -13.43 -9.73
N ASP A 154 -9.64 -12.17 -9.37
CA ASP A 154 -8.84 -11.53 -8.34
C ASP A 154 -9.16 -12.08 -6.94
N VAL A 155 -8.11 -12.24 -6.13
CA VAL A 155 -8.19 -12.61 -4.72
C VAL A 155 -7.34 -11.66 -3.90
N GLY A 156 -7.89 -11.19 -2.78
CA GLY A 156 -7.14 -10.45 -1.78
C GLY A 156 -6.33 -11.41 -0.93
N VAL A 157 -5.06 -11.11 -0.70
CA VAL A 157 -4.14 -11.92 0.12
C VAL A 157 -3.50 -11.04 1.18
N THR A 158 -3.41 -11.53 2.41
CA THR A 158 -2.75 -10.88 3.55
C THR A 158 -1.78 -11.86 4.22
N ASP A 159 -1.19 -11.46 5.35
CA ASP A 159 -0.24 -12.26 6.14
C ASP A 159 0.87 -12.86 5.27
N PHE A 160 1.50 -12.01 4.47
CA PHE A 160 2.57 -12.42 3.55
C PHE A 160 3.78 -12.97 4.32
N GLU A 161 4.13 -14.21 4.04
CA GLU A 161 5.34 -14.86 4.55
C GLU A 161 6.24 -15.25 3.37
N GLY A 162 7.54 -14.98 3.49
CA GLY A 162 8.53 -15.26 2.45
C GLY A 162 8.66 -14.15 1.41
N VAL A 163 9.36 -14.45 0.31
CA VAL A 163 9.62 -13.50 -0.79
C VAL A 163 9.20 -14.17 -2.08
N VAL A 164 8.40 -13.47 -2.89
CA VAL A 164 8.05 -13.96 -4.22
C VAL A 164 9.28 -13.79 -5.11
N ASP A 165 9.98 -14.90 -5.36
CA ASP A 165 11.14 -14.91 -6.22
C ASP A 165 10.71 -14.57 -7.66
N HIS A 166 11.37 -13.58 -8.25
CA HIS A 166 11.20 -13.25 -9.66
C HIS A 166 12.47 -12.57 -10.16
N GLU A 167 12.84 -12.92 -11.39
CA GLU A 167 13.94 -12.29 -12.10
C GLU A 167 13.40 -11.12 -12.93
N LEU A 168 14.22 -10.08 -13.12
CA LEU A 168 13.91 -9.01 -14.05
C LEU A 168 13.99 -9.56 -15.48
N GLY A 169 13.07 -9.13 -16.34
CA GLY A 169 13.14 -9.40 -17.77
C GLY A 169 14.24 -8.58 -18.44
N ALA A 170 14.58 -8.96 -19.66
CA ALA A 170 15.52 -8.27 -20.53
C ALA A 170 14.80 -7.51 -21.65
N VAL A 171 15.46 -6.49 -22.19
CA VAL A 171 14.92 -5.71 -23.32
C VAL A 171 15.85 -5.77 -24.51
N THR A 172 15.34 -6.24 -25.64
CA THR A 172 16.04 -6.17 -26.92
C THR A 172 15.51 -4.96 -27.69
N VAL A 173 16.40 -4.02 -28.01
CA VAL A 173 16.04 -2.76 -28.64
C VAL A 173 16.52 -2.75 -30.09
N MET A 174 15.59 -2.74 -31.04
CA MET A 174 15.89 -2.54 -32.45
C MET A 174 15.69 -1.07 -32.82
N SER A 175 16.75 -0.42 -33.29
CA SER A 175 16.68 0.95 -33.79
C SER A 175 16.25 0.96 -35.26
N VAL A 176 15.20 1.70 -35.59
CA VAL A 176 14.72 1.95 -36.95
C VAL A 176 15.20 3.31 -37.44
N PRO A 177 15.73 3.43 -38.67
CA PRO A 177 16.11 4.72 -39.24
C PRO A 177 14.94 5.71 -39.28
N LEU A 178 15.26 7.01 -39.39
CA LEU A 178 14.24 8.03 -39.68
C LEU A 178 13.70 7.83 -41.10
N VAL A 179 12.46 8.26 -41.36
CA VAL A 179 11.84 8.14 -42.69
C VAL A 179 12.67 8.76 -43.83
N GLN A 180 13.41 9.84 -43.55
CA GLN A 180 14.27 10.50 -44.53
C GLN A 180 15.53 9.68 -44.90
N ASP A 181 15.86 8.71 -44.06
CA ASP A 181 16.99 7.79 -44.20
C ASP A 181 16.50 6.36 -44.57
N GLY A 182 15.30 6.24 -45.13
CA GLY A 182 14.69 4.98 -45.60
C GLY A 182 13.66 4.38 -44.64
N GLY A 183 13.71 4.72 -43.35
CA GLY A 183 12.70 4.33 -42.37
C GLY A 183 12.49 2.82 -42.25
N SER A 184 11.24 2.38 -42.28
CA SER A 184 10.89 0.96 -42.13
C SER A 184 11.38 0.09 -43.29
N GLN A 185 11.62 0.67 -44.48
CA GLN A 185 12.03 -0.08 -45.67
C GLN A 185 13.47 -0.60 -45.60
N GLU A 186 14.29 -0.05 -44.71
CA GLU A 186 15.66 -0.50 -44.49
C GLU A 186 15.72 -1.68 -43.49
N VAL A 187 14.61 -2.04 -42.85
CA VAL A 187 14.60 -3.04 -41.78
C VAL A 187 14.34 -4.46 -42.33
N ASP A 188 15.12 -5.44 -41.87
CA ASP A 188 14.90 -6.84 -42.23
C ASP A 188 13.70 -7.44 -41.48
N ASN A 189 12.64 -7.70 -42.22
CA ASN A 189 11.41 -8.33 -41.74
C ASN A 189 11.62 -9.70 -41.09
N ALA A 190 12.64 -10.47 -41.50
CA ALA A 190 12.94 -11.76 -40.89
C ALA A 190 13.41 -11.60 -39.44
N VAL A 191 14.30 -10.64 -39.19
CA VAL A 191 14.81 -10.33 -37.86
C VAL A 191 13.68 -9.83 -36.95
N VAL A 192 12.81 -8.96 -37.45
CA VAL A 192 11.65 -8.46 -36.69
C VAL A 192 10.74 -9.61 -36.25
N SER A 193 10.46 -10.55 -37.14
CA SER A 193 9.58 -11.70 -36.87
C SER A 193 10.19 -12.67 -35.87
N GLU A 194 11.50 -12.95 -35.99
CA GLU A 194 12.25 -13.80 -35.05
C GLU A 194 12.26 -13.19 -33.66
N GLN A 195 12.69 -11.93 -33.54
CA GLN A 195 12.77 -11.24 -32.26
C GLN A 195 11.40 -11.11 -31.59
N ALA A 196 10.34 -10.79 -32.33
CA ALA A 196 9.01 -10.69 -31.75
C ALA A 196 8.46 -12.04 -31.24
N ALA A 197 8.89 -13.18 -31.81
CA ALA A 197 8.47 -14.51 -31.37
C ALA A 197 9.19 -14.98 -30.09
N ASP A 198 10.43 -14.49 -29.89
CA ASP A 198 11.28 -14.88 -28.77
C ASP A 198 11.07 -14.02 -27.50
N HIS A 199 10.21 -13.00 -27.55
CA HIS A 199 9.95 -12.10 -26.44
C HIS A 199 8.48 -12.12 -26.02
N ASP A 200 8.20 -11.83 -24.75
CA ASP A 200 6.84 -11.84 -24.20
C ASP A 200 5.98 -10.68 -24.71
N ARG A 201 6.61 -9.52 -24.98
CA ARG A 201 5.91 -8.30 -25.40
C ARG A 201 6.62 -7.61 -26.55
N LEU A 202 5.82 -7.12 -27.49
CA LEU A 202 6.26 -6.27 -28.58
C LEU A 202 5.88 -4.80 -28.30
N ALA A 203 6.88 -3.94 -28.25
CA ALA A 203 6.71 -2.50 -28.09
C ALA A 203 7.18 -1.74 -29.33
N THR A 204 6.47 -0.68 -29.70
CA THR A 204 6.87 0.21 -30.80
C THR A 204 6.88 1.66 -30.35
N ALA A 205 7.95 2.38 -30.67
CA ALA A 205 8.10 3.80 -30.39
C ALA A 205 8.44 4.59 -31.66
N GLY A 206 7.42 5.24 -32.22
CA GLY A 206 7.50 6.09 -33.41
C GLY A 206 6.84 5.49 -34.66
N PRO A 207 6.47 6.32 -35.66
CA PRO A 207 5.72 5.87 -36.84
C PRO A 207 6.44 4.82 -37.67
N GLU A 208 7.75 4.96 -37.88
CA GLU A 208 8.56 4.03 -38.66
C GLU A 208 8.64 2.67 -37.96
N ALA A 209 8.76 2.63 -36.64
CA ALA A 209 8.69 1.40 -35.86
C ALA A 209 7.33 0.68 -35.99
N VAL A 210 6.23 1.45 -36.00
CA VAL A 210 4.89 0.89 -36.23
C VAL A 210 4.74 0.33 -37.64
N ALA A 211 5.32 1.02 -38.65
CA ALA A 211 5.32 0.51 -40.02
C ALA A 211 6.12 -0.80 -40.13
N THR A 212 7.32 -0.85 -39.54
CA THR A 212 8.18 -2.04 -39.50
C THR A 212 7.46 -3.29 -38.97
N VAL A 213 6.77 -3.19 -37.82
CA VAL A 213 6.08 -4.38 -37.27
C VAL A 213 4.82 -4.75 -38.07
N ARG A 214 4.18 -3.78 -38.73
CA ARG A 214 3.00 -4.04 -39.59
C ARG A 214 3.36 -4.68 -40.91
N ASP A 215 4.56 -4.42 -41.45
CA ASP A 215 5.06 -5.05 -42.68
C ASP A 215 5.21 -6.58 -42.53
N VAL A 216 5.21 -7.10 -41.29
CA VAL A 216 5.21 -8.54 -40.94
C VAL A 216 3.92 -8.99 -40.24
N ASP A 217 2.82 -8.23 -40.39
CA ASP A 217 1.50 -8.53 -39.82
C ASP A 217 1.47 -8.69 -38.27
N LEU A 218 2.42 -8.08 -37.56
CA LEU A 218 2.45 -8.08 -36.09
C LEU A 218 1.68 -6.89 -35.51
N SER A 219 1.04 -7.13 -34.36
CA SER A 219 0.36 -6.11 -33.58
C SER A 219 1.14 -5.83 -32.29
N PRO A 220 1.65 -4.61 -32.08
CA PRO A 220 2.39 -4.28 -30.86
C PRO A 220 1.47 -4.18 -29.64
N ASP A 221 1.90 -4.78 -28.54
CA ASP A 221 1.25 -4.72 -27.23
C ASP A 221 1.33 -3.31 -26.62
N ILE A 222 2.44 -2.62 -26.86
CA ILE A 222 2.76 -1.32 -26.27
C ILE A 222 3.08 -0.30 -27.36
N GLN A 223 2.24 0.73 -27.48
CA GLN A 223 2.37 1.80 -28.50
C GLN A 223 2.46 3.21 -27.89
N PHE A 224 2.09 3.38 -26.62
CA PHE A 224 2.06 4.66 -25.93
C PHE A 224 2.67 4.54 -24.54
N GLY A 225 3.22 5.63 -24.01
CA GLY A 225 3.93 5.61 -22.72
C GLY A 225 5.10 4.63 -22.72
N THR A 226 5.66 4.35 -23.90
CA THR A 226 6.51 3.20 -24.21
C THR A 226 7.74 3.10 -23.29
N ALA A 227 8.38 4.21 -22.95
CA ALA A 227 9.55 4.20 -22.06
C ALA A 227 9.21 3.67 -20.65
N GLU A 228 8.10 4.12 -20.07
CA GLU A 228 7.64 3.63 -18.77
C GLU A 228 7.08 2.21 -18.86
N ALA A 229 6.33 1.92 -19.93
CA ALA A 229 5.68 0.63 -20.11
C ALA A 229 6.66 -0.53 -20.36
N VAL A 230 7.70 -0.31 -21.19
CA VAL A 230 8.77 -1.29 -21.42
C VAL A 230 9.55 -1.55 -20.12
N ARG A 231 9.89 -0.48 -19.40
CA ARG A 231 10.55 -0.58 -18.09
C ARG A 231 9.70 -1.38 -17.10
N GLU A 232 8.41 -1.06 -16.99
CA GLU A 232 7.51 -1.75 -16.07
C GLU A 232 7.38 -3.23 -16.43
N ALA A 233 7.21 -3.58 -17.71
CA ALA A 233 7.13 -4.96 -18.16
C ALA A 233 8.39 -5.76 -17.77
N ALA A 234 9.58 -5.21 -18.00
CA ALA A 234 10.84 -5.84 -17.60
C ALA A 234 10.99 -5.95 -16.07
N VAL A 235 10.58 -4.93 -15.30
CA VAL A 235 10.52 -5.02 -13.82
C VAL A 235 9.60 -6.15 -13.36
N LYS A 236 8.54 -6.42 -14.13
CA LYS A 236 7.61 -7.52 -13.89
C LYS A 236 8.08 -8.87 -14.43
N GLY A 237 9.32 -8.96 -14.90
CA GLY A 237 9.94 -10.21 -15.35
C GLY A 237 9.58 -10.61 -16.79
N LEU A 238 9.09 -9.67 -17.61
CA LEU A 238 8.76 -9.93 -19.01
C LEU A 238 9.88 -9.49 -19.92
N ASP A 239 10.24 -10.35 -20.87
CA ASP A 239 11.19 -10.00 -21.93
C ASP A 239 10.48 -9.14 -22.98
N VAL A 240 11.08 -8.02 -23.36
CA VAL A 240 10.44 -7.04 -24.25
C VAL A 240 11.29 -6.81 -25.50
N PHE A 241 10.68 -7.00 -26.66
CA PHE A 241 11.23 -6.54 -27.91
C PHE A 241 10.72 -5.14 -28.21
N LEU A 242 11.60 -4.14 -28.17
CA LEU A 242 11.30 -2.74 -28.44
C LEU A 242 11.83 -2.35 -29.82
N VAL A 243 10.93 -2.05 -30.74
CA VAL A 243 11.25 -1.40 -32.02
C VAL A 243 11.09 0.11 -31.85
N VAL A 244 12.16 0.88 -32.04
CA VAL A 244 12.18 2.31 -31.72
C VAL A 244 12.85 3.10 -32.83
N VAL A 245 12.30 4.27 -33.17
CA VAL A 245 12.94 5.17 -34.14
C VAL A 245 14.21 5.76 -33.52
N ALA A 246 15.28 5.86 -34.32
CA ALA A 246 16.63 6.18 -33.85
C ALA A 246 16.73 7.43 -32.95
N ASN A 247 15.90 8.46 -33.20
CA ASN A 247 15.89 9.69 -32.40
C ASN A 247 15.18 9.56 -31.03
N GLN A 248 14.50 8.44 -30.76
CA GLN A 248 13.86 8.13 -29.49
C GLN A 248 14.64 7.10 -28.67
N LEU A 249 15.66 6.45 -29.25
CA LEU A 249 16.44 5.39 -28.62
C LEU A 249 16.95 5.76 -27.22
N SER A 250 17.56 6.95 -27.08
CA SER A 250 18.19 7.37 -25.82
C SER A 250 17.20 7.44 -24.65
N VAL A 251 15.98 7.94 -24.91
CA VAL A 251 14.93 8.06 -23.89
C VAL A 251 14.58 6.69 -23.29
N HIS A 252 14.60 5.65 -24.11
CA HIS A 252 14.38 4.28 -23.66
C HIS A 252 15.59 3.71 -22.93
N THR A 253 16.77 3.78 -23.54
CA THR A 253 17.99 3.18 -22.95
C THR A 253 18.40 3.83 -21.64
N ASP A 254 18.14 5.14 -21.47
CA ASP A 254 18.39 5.85 -20.21
C ASP A 254 17.44 5.35 -19.12
N LYS A 255 16.15 5.17 -19.44
CA LYS A 255 15.15 4.66 -18.48
C LYS A 255 15.45 3.23 -18.01
N LEU A 256 15.90 2.37 -18.94
CA LEU A 256 16.30 1.00 -18.65
C LEU A 256 17.55 0.97 -17.76
N ARG A 257 18.54 1.81 -18.07
CA ARG A 257 19.77 1.94 -17.26
C ARG A 257 19.47 2.45 -15.85
N ASP A 258 18.62 3.47 -15.72
CA ASP A 258 18.23 4.03 -14.42
C ASP A 258 17.52 3.01 -13.53
N SER A 259 16.85 2.03 -14.14
CA SER A 259 16.15 0.94 -13.45
C SER A 259 16.98 -0.34 -13.34
N ASN A 260 18.25 -0.31 -13.76
CA ASN A 260 19.18 -1.44 -13.75
C ASN A 260 18.65 -2.67 -14.49
N ILE A 261 17.87 -2.46 -15.56
CA ILE A 261 17.31 -3.48 -16.44
C ILE A 261 18.35 -3.84 -17.52
N ALA A 262 18.55 -5.13 -17.76
CA ALA A 262 19.42 -5.60 -18.82
C ALA A 262 18.81 -5.26 -20.20
N TYR A 263 19.60 -4.70 -21.09
CA TYR A 263 19.19 -4.49 -22.47
C TYR A 263 20.33 -4.66 -23.45
N GLU A 264 19.97 -5.06 -24.66
CA GLU A 264 20.85 -5.04 -25.81
C GLU A 264 20.24 -4.20 -26.94
N VAL A 265 21.11 -3.62 -27.77
CA VAL A 265 20.69 -2.85 -28.94
C VAL A 265 21.15 -3.59 -30.18
N ILE A 266 20.20 -3.94 -31.04
CA ILE A 266 20.46 -4.63 -32.30
C ILE A 266 20.20 -3.70 -33.49
N ASP A 267 20.93 -3.94 -34.58
CA ASP A 267 20.71 -3.26 -35.85
C ASP A 267 19.61 -4.00 -36.63
N GLY A 268 18.60 -3.25 -37.07
CA GLY A 268 17.54 -3.78 -37.93
C GLY A 268 17.91 -3.77 -39.41
N ALA A 269 19.03 -3.15 -39.79
CA ALA A 269 19.37 -2.90 -41.19
C ALA A 269 19.53 -4.18 -42.01
N SER A 270 18.83 -4.21 -43.14
CA SER A 270 18.97 -5.19 -44.20
C SER A 270 20.40 -5.14 -44.74
N HIS A 271 21.24 -6.12 -44.41
CA HIS A 271 22.54 -6.23 -45.05
C HIS A 271 22.32 -6.81 -46.45
N GLU A 272 22.33 -5.96 -47.48
CA GLU A 272 22.41 -6.42 -48.87
C GLU A 272 23.64 -7.35 -49.02
N MET A 273 23.40 -8.56 -49.54
CA MET A 273 24.43 -9.40 -50.16
C MET A 273 24.67 -8.97 -51.60
#